data_AF-A0A9E5LLK2-F1
#
_entry.id   AF-A0A9E5LLK2-F1
#
_cell.length_a   1.000
_cell.length_b   1.000
_cell.length_c   1.000
_cell.angle_alpha   90.00
_cell.angle_beta   90.00
_cell.angle_gamma   90.00
#
_symmetry.space_group_name_H-M   'P 1'
#
loop_
_entity.id
_entity.type
_entity.pdbx_description
1 polymer ?
#
loop_
_entity_poly.entity_id
_entity_poly.type
_entity_poly.pdbx_seq_one_letter_code
_entity_poly.pdbx_strand_id
1 'polypeptide(L)'
;MCGGAGGKLDPTRIQIADLAKTIQDPLLAKIRAQLRKNHSFSRDLKKPMGIQAVYSSEARRGIASGGLECSGYGSGVTVTAAFGFAAASACLKQITNSSGQSFC
;
A
#
# COMPACT_ATOMS: atom_id res chain seq x y z
N MET A 1 6.90 -1.45 0.12
CA MET A 1 6.40 -0.05 -0.01
C MET A 1 5.02 0.07 0.64
N CYS A 2 4.62 1.25 1.13
CA CYS A 2 3.30 1.48 1.75
C CYS A 2 2.47 2.49 0.93
N GLY A 3 1.17 2.22 0.78
CA GLY A 3 0.20 3.12 0.18
C GLY A 3 -0.36 4.16 1.16
N GLY A 4 -1.36 4.92 0.71
CA GLY A 4 -2.03 5.92 1.53
C GLY A 4 -3.00 5.29 2.52
N ALA A 5 -2.80 5.54 3.82
CA ALA A 5 -3.70 5.09 4.90
C ALA A 5 -4.87 6.06 5.19
N GLY A 6 -4.80 7.31 4.73
CA GLY A 6 -5.81 8.32 5.02
C GLY A 6 -7.15 8.07 4.30
N GLY A 7 -8.27 8.22 5.00
CA GLY A 7 -9.61 8.00 4.44
C GLY A 7 -10.10 6.57 4.58
N LYS A 8 -9.47 5.78 5.45
CA LYS A 8 -9.74 4.36 5.66
C LYS A 8 -10.03 4.12 7.13
N LEU A 9 -10.98 3.23 7.40
CA LEU A 9 -11.48 2.96 8.74
C LEU A 9 -11.28 1.49 9.14
N ASP A 10 -11.26 0.58 8.17
CA ASP A 10 -11.24 -0.85 8.42
C ASP A 10 -9.81 -1.42 8.28
N PRO A 11 -9.09 -1.70 9.40
CA PRO A 11 -7.75 -2.27 9.35
C PRO A 11 -7.74 -3.72 8.84
N THR A 12 -8.87 -4.43 8.83
CA THR A 12 -8.93 -5.83 8.38
C THR A 12 -8.81 -5.97 6.86
N ARG A 13 -8.99 -4.86 6.12
CA ARG A 13 -8.92 -4.81 4.65
C ARG A 13 -7.52 -4.52 4.12
N ILE A 14 -6.53 -4.42 5.01
CA ILE A 14 -5.12 -4.21 4.67
C ILE A 14 -4.56 -5.49 4.04
N GLN A 15 -3.89 -5.34 2.90
CA GLN A 15 -3.34 -6.43 2.13
C GLN A 15 -1.96 -6.07 1.61
N ILE A 16 -1.13 -7.10 1.41
CA ILE A 16 0.19 -6.99 0.78
C ILE A 16 0.10 -7.65 -0.57
N ALA A 17 0.31 -6.90 -1.65
CA ALA A 17 0.30 -7.44 -3.00
C ALA A 17 1.36 -6.75 -3.88
N ASP A 18 1.53 -7.25 -5.10
CA ASP A 18 2.33 -6.55 -6.10
C ASP A 18 1.73 -5.18 -6.41
N LEU A 19 2.58 -4.17 -6.57
CA LEU A 19 2.20 -2.80 -6.85
C LEU A 19 1.24 -2.72 -8.04
N ALA A 20 1.45 -3.52 -9.10
CA ALA A 20 0.58 -3.57 -10.28
C ALA A 20 -0.88 -3.93 -9.93
N LYS A 21 -1.09 -4.74 -8.89
CA LYS A 21 -2.41 -5.26 -8.47
C LYS A 21 -3.11 -4.39 -7.42
N THR A 22 -2.48 -3.31 -6.98
CA THR A 22 -3.06 -2.41 -5.97
C THR A 22 -4.31 -1.69 -6.51
N ILE A 23 -5.30 -1.52 -5.64
CA ILE A 23 -6.59 -0.87 -5.94
C ILE A 23 -6.94 0.18 -4.90
N GLN A 24 -7.86 1.09 -5.24
CA GLN A 24 -8.43 2.09 -4.32
C GLN A 24 -7.40 3.00 -3.62
N ASP A 25 -6.24 3.21 -4.26
CA ASP A 25 -5.16 4.04 -3.74
C ASP A 25 -4.63 5.01 -4.82
N PRO A 26 -5.02 6.29 -4.76
CA PRO A 26 -4.59 7.31 -5.72
C PRO A 26 -3.07 7.56 -5.71
N LEU A 27 -2.42 7.37 -4.56
CA LEU A 27 -0.97 7.56 -4.42
C LEU A 27 -0.25 6.43 -5.17
N LEU A 28 -0.64 5.18 -4.94
CA LEU A 28 -0.06 4.03 -5.65
C LEU A 28 -0.41 4.05 -7.15
N ALA A 29 -1.58 4.56 -7.53
CA ALA A 29 -1.93 4.76 -8.94
C ALA A 29 -0.98 5.76 -9.63
N LYS A 30 -0.68 6.90 -9.00
CA LYS A 30 0.30 7.88 -9.52
C LYS A 30 1.70 7.28 -9.62
N ILE A 31 2.13 6.55 -8.60
CA ILE A 31 3.47 5.92 -8.60
C ILE A 31 3.58 4.85 -9.68
N ARG A 32 2.55 4.01 -9.87
CA ARG A 32 2.50 3.08 -11.01
C ARG A 32 2.62 3.79 -12.36
N ALA A 33 1.89 4.89 -12.54
CA ALA A 33 1.93 5.65 -13.78
C ALA A 33 3.31 6.27 -14.02
N GLN A 34 3.93 6.87 -12.99
CA GLN A 34 5.27 7.43 -13.09
C GLN A 34 6.33 6.36 -13.34
N LEU A 35 6.26 5.21 -12.66
CA LEU A 35 7.19 4.10 -12.89
C LEU A 35 7.11 3.58 -14.32
N ARG A 36 5.90 3.39 -14.86
CA ARG A 36 5.71 2.96 -16.26
C ARG A 36 6.15 4.00 -17.29
N LYS A 37 6.12 5.29 -16.94
CA LYS A 37 6.52 6.39 -17.81
C LYS A 37 8.03 6.59 -17.83
N ASN A 38 8.66 6.55 -16.65
CA ASN A 38 10.05 6.98 -16.46
C ASN A 38 11.03 5.79 -16.39
N HIS A 39 10.54 4.57 -16.18
CA HIS A 39 11.37 3.36 -16.10
C HIS A 39 10.87 2.30 -17.08
N SER A 40 11.74 1.33 -17.39
CA SER A 40 11.54 0.23 -18.33
C SER A 40 10.50 -0.83 -17.87
N PHE A 41 9.46 -0.44 -17.14
CA PHE A 41 8.37 -1.34 -16.78
C PHE A 41 7.44 -1.59 -17.97
N SER A 42 6.91 -2.81 -18.06
CA SER A 42 5.99 -3.16 -19.14
C SER A 42 4.72 -2.30 -19.09
N ARG A 43 4.28 -1.83 -20.28
CA ARG A 43 3.03 -1.09 -20.44
C ARG A 43 1.79 -1.95 -20.18
N ASP A 44 1.92 -3.28 -20.15
CA ASP A 44 0.83 -4.20 -19.84
C ASP A 44 0.40 -4.04 -18.38
N LEU A 45 -0.87 -3.69 -18.14
CA LEU A 45 -1.40 -3.51 -16.77
C LEU A 45 -1.44 -4.82 -15.98
N LYS A 46 -1.50 -5.95 -16.68
CA LYS A 46 -1.58 -7.29 -16.07
C LYS A 46 -0.24 -7.83 -15.60
N LYS A 47 0.88 -7.29 -16.09
CA LYS A 47 2.21 -7.77 -15.71
C LYS A 47 2.58 -7.24 -14.32
N PRO A 48 3.10 -8.12 -13.43
CA PRO A 48 3.58 -7.69 -12.13
C PRO A 48 4.77 -6.76 -12.28
N MET A 49 4.90 -5.81 -11.35
CA MET A 49 6.03 -4.88 -11.31
C MET A 49 7.19 -5.40 -10.45
N GLY A 50 6.99 -6.48 -9.69
CA GLY A 50 7.98 -7.05 -8.79
C GLY A 50 8.17 -6.23 -7.51
N ILE A 51 7.27 -5.29 -7.22
CA ILE A 51 7.36 -4.39 -6.07
C ILE A 51 6.23 -4.72 -5.12
N GLN A 52 6.54 -5.19 -3.91
CA GLN A 52 5.52 -5.42 -2.89
C GLN A 52 5.03 -4.10 -2.28
N ALA A 53 3.71 -3.94 -2.25
CA ALA A 53 3.03 -2.78 -1.71
C ALA A 53 1.95 -3.19 -0.69
N VAL A 54 1.97 -2.54 0.47
CA VAL A 54 0.89 -2.60 1.47
C VAL A 54 -0.17 -1.58 1.09
N TYR A 55 -1.40 -2.02 0.90
CA TYR A 55 -2.53 -1.18 0.53
C TYR A 55 -3.79 -1.67 1.25
N SER A 56 -4.90 -0.95 1.10
CA SER A 56 -6.21 -1.42 1.58
C SER A 56 -7.17 -1.39 0.42
N SER A 57 -8.03 -2.41 0.35
CA SER A 57 -9.09 -2.53 -0.64
C SER A 57 -10.27 -1.60 -0.38
N GLU A 58 -10.29 -0.91 0.77
CA GLU A 58 -11.31 0.08 1.10
C GLU A 58 -11.21 1.31 0.19
N ALA A 59 -12.34 1.74 -0.36
CA ALA A 59 -12.44 3.01 -1.05
C ALA A 59 -12.16 4.16 -0.09
N ARG A 60 -11.37 5.13 -0.52
CA ARG A 60 -11.07 6.32 0.27
C ARG A 60 -12.36 7.10 0.56
N ARG A 61 -12.69 7.24 1.84
CA ARG A 61 -13.79 8.10 2.31
C ARG A 61 -13.23 9.46 2.73
N GLY A 62 -13.97 10.53 2.44
CA GLY A 62 -13.61 11.91 2.79
C GLY A 62 -13.37 12.81 1.58
N ILE A 63 -13.95 14.01 1.63
CA ILE A 63 -13.67 15.09 0.69
C ILE A 63 -12.36 15.74 1.15
N ALA A 64 -11.38 15.88 0.25
CA ALA A 64 -10.16 16.65 0.52
C ALA A 64 -10.54 18.14 0.68
N SER A 65 -11.04 18.52 1.85
CA SER A 65 -11.21 19.93 2.18
C SER A 65 -9.84 20.47 2.58
N GLY A 66 -8.99 20.71 1.58
CA GLY A 66 -7.85 21.66 1.57
C GLY A 66 -6.89 21.79 2.76
N GLY A 67 -6.87 20.88 3.74
CA GLY A 67 -6.07 21.02 4.97
C GLY A 67 -5.17 19.82 5.25
N LEU A 68 -3.97 20.09 5.75
CA LEU A 68 -3.06 19.12 6.39
C LEU A 68 -3.59 18.58 7.74
N GLU A 69 -4.82 18.96 8.08
CA GLU A 69 -5.47 18.57 9.31
C GLU A 69 -5.92 17.10 9.24
N CYS A 70 -5.72 16.37 10.33
CA CYS A 70 -6.30 15.03 10.53
C CYS A 70 -7.84 14.99 10.41
N SER A 71 -8.50 16.13 10.21
CA SER A 71 -9.93 16.32 10.00
C SER A 71 -10.40 16.03 8.56
N GLY A 72 -9.52 16.08 7.55
CA GLY A 72 -9.94 16.01 6.14
C GLY A 72 -10.15 14.60 5.57
N TYR A 73 -9.53 13.59 6.18
CA TYR A 73 -9.67 12.19 5.77
C TYR A 73 -9.93 11.23 6.93
N GLY A 74 -9.80 11.66 8.20
CA GLY A 74 -9.99 10.77 9.35
C GLY A 74 -9.11 9.52 9.24
N SER A 75 -7.79 9.65 9.38
CA SER A 75 -6.92 8.48 9.49
C SER A 75 -6.88 8.04 10.95
N GLY A 76 -7.59 6.96 11.29
CA GLY A 76 -7.46 6.35 12.60
C GLY A 76 -6.05 5.80 12.80
N VAL A 77 -5.44 6.06 13.96
CA VAL A 77 -4.14 5.47 14.35
C VAL A 77 -4.15 3.95 14.15
N THR A 78 -5.30 3.32 14.37
CA THR A 78 -5.52 1.88 14.15
C THR A 78 -5.17 1.43 12.73
N VAL A 79 -5.58 2.16 11.71
CA VAL A 79 -5.30 1.81 10.31
C VAL A 79 -3.85 2.12 9.95
N THR A 80 -3.34 3.30 10.31
CA THR A 80 -1.96 3.69 10.00
C THR A 80 -0.95 2.76 10.69
N ALA A 81 -1.18 2.42 11.97
CA ALA A 81 -0.34 1.48 12.70
C ALA A 81 -0.37 0.08 12.09
N ALA A 82 -1.57 -0.41 11.73
CA ALA A 82 -1.70 -1.72 11.08
C ALA A 82 -0.99 -1.77 9.71
N PHE A 83 -1.01 -0.68 8.92
CA PHE A 83 -0.21 -0.57 7.70
C PHE A 83 1.29 -0.71 7.98
N GLY A 84 1.79 -0.05 9.03
CA GLY A 84 3.18 -0.13 9.47
C GLY A 84 3.57 -1.54 9.91
N PHE A 85 2.75 -2.19 10.74
CA PHE A 85 3.00 -3.55 11.19
C PHE A 85 2.93 -4.57 10.06
N ALA A 86 1.98 -4.43 9.13
CA ALA A 86 1.93 -5.27 7.94
C ALA A 86 3.19 -5.12 7.07
N ALA A 87 3.70 -3.90 6.90
CA ALA A 87 4.94 -3.66 6.17
C ALA A 87 6.16 -4.27 6.88
N ALA A 88 6.24 -4.14 8.21
CA ALA A 88 7.28 -4.76 9.01
C ALA A 88 7.24 -6.29 8.91
N SER A 89 6.06 -6.89 9.04
CA SER A 89 5.85 -8.33 8.89
C SER A 89 6.28 -8.82 7.49
N ALA A 90 5.93 -8.07 6.44
CA ALA A 90 6.35 -8.38 5.06
C ALA A 90 7.88 -8.35 4.91
N CYS A 91 8.53 -7.34 5.48
CA CYS A 91 9.98 -7.19 5.46
C CYS A 91 10.67 -8.35 6.19
N LEU A 92 10.22 -8.66 7.40
CA LEU A 92 10.70 -9.81 8.18
C LEU A 92 10.55 -11.10 7.38
N LYS A 93 9.38 -11.35 6.78
CA LYS A 93 9.16 -12.55 5.96
C LYS A 93 10.13 -12.66 4.78
N GLN A 94 10.49 -11.56 4.13
CA GLN A 94 11.47 -11.56 3.05
C GLN A 94 12.88 -11.89 3.55
N ILE A 95 13.31 -11.27 4.65
CA ILE A 95 14.61 -11.53 5.26
C ILE A 95 14.68 -12.99 5.67
N THR A 96 13.67 -13.46 6.38
CA THR A 96 13.54 -14.83 6.87
C THR A 96 13.52 -15.86 5.74
N ASN A 97 12.79 -15.63 4.64
CA ASN A 97 12.82 -16.50 3.47
C ASN A 97 14.20 -16.50 2.78
N SER A 98 14.95 -15.41 2.87
CA SER A 98 16.34 -15.34 2.38
C SER A 98 17.32 -16.03 3.34
N SER A 99 16.96 -16.15 4.63
CA SER A 99 17.76 -16.78 5.69
C SER A 99 17.37 -18.23 6.01
N GLY A 100 16.37 -18.79 5.34
CA GLY A 100 15.94 -20.20 5.51
C GLY A 100 15.30 -20.55 6.86
N GLN A 101 14.93 -19.58 7.70
CA GLN A 101 14.36 -19.85 9.02
C GLN A 101 12.82 -19.88 8.96
N SER A 102 12.19 -21.05 8.90
CA SER A 102 10.72 -21.12 8.94
C SER A 102 10.23 -20.83 10.37
N PHE A 103 9.45 -19.75 10.57
CA PHE A 103 8.67 -19.58 11.80
C PHE A 103 7.39 -20.42 11.69
N CYS A 104 7.17 -21.28 12.70
CA CYS A 104 5.97 -22.09 12.87
C CYS A 104 4.77 -21.23 13.28
#